data_AF-A0A4Q1SQW0-F1
#
_entry.id   AF-A0A4Q1SQW0-F1
#
_cell.length_a   1.000
_cell.length_b   1.000
_cell.length_c   1.000
_cell.angle_alpha   90.00
_cell.angle_beta   90.00
_cell.angle_gamma   90.00
#
_symmetry.space_group_name_H-M   'P 1'
#
loop_
_entity.id
_entity.type
_entity.pdbx_description
1 polymer ?
#
loop_
_entity_poly.entity_id
_entity_poly.type
_entity_poly.pdbx_seq_one_letter_code
_entity_poly.pdbx_strand_id
1 'polypeptide(L)'
;MKKNKQDQELLDQAASKFVDLLLEEEAYLQKQEARLWANVLLPMSFHDALAMLTKDELALIRKNLNIKNLSKLSKAELVHELVRQIPLHLGEKIKFFDQSRYDLFKRLANGNGSLVDYDLEDDQVEYFRKLGFIFTGTYDHDRVLFMPQEIAEAFRQMDEFSLQEQVARNTEFIELTHGLLFYYGVLSLDQLETLVNQHSTNPLDKGHYLSMLLDASSYYQEFNQEKAGFAHYSVMDTQWVKMEQRSRLNLDFYPFSKEQLLQAAKPEYVDRNPAFQSFQQIMEKKCRISREEADVLARDVVDGILQGEEFEDMVVYLQSELKIDKLEQVQKLVGQVATLMNNTRQWVLKGYTPKELANREQNALRPLPRTDAKVIDFPSGQKVGRNEPCPCGSGKKFKKCCG
;
A
#
# COMPACT_ATOMS: atom_id res chain seq x y z
N MET A 1 -1.83 29.60 -41.58
CA MET A 1 -1.27 28.25 -41.35
C MET A 1 -2.22 27.23 -41.95
N LYS A 2 -1.92 26.70 -43.14
CA LYS A 2 -2.69 25.58 -43.72
C LYS A 2 -2.21 24.31 -43.02
N LYS A 3 -3.01 23.75 -42.10
CA LYS A 3 -2.76 22.38 -41.62
C LYS A 3 -2.73 21.46 -42.85
N ASN A 4 -1.68 20.67 -42.97
CA ASN A 4 -1.46 19.81 -44.12
C ASN A 4 -2.59 18.77 -44.18
N LYS A 5 -3.28 18.65 -45.32
CA LYS A 5 -4.45 17.77 -45.47
C LYS A 5 -4.12 16.30 -45.12
N GLN A 6 -2.87 15.91 -45.38
CA GLN A 6 -2.32 14.61 -44.99
C GLN A 6 -2.26 14.40 -43.47
N ASP A 7 -1.87 15.42 -42.70
CA ASP A 7 -1.79 15.34 -41.24
C ASP A 7 -3.20 15.22 -40.63
N GLN A 8 -4.19 15.88 -41.24
CA GLN A 8 -5.59 15.77 -40.86
C GLN A 8 -6.15 14.37 -41.13
N GLU A 9 -5.89 13.80 -42.32
CA GLU A 9 -6.31 12.43 -42.66
C GLU A 9 -5.63 11.37 -41.77
N LEU A 10 -4.36 11.56 -41.39
CA LEU A 10 -3.66 10.70 -40.44
C LEU A 10 -4.26 10.76 -39.03
N LEU A 11 -4.63 11.96 -38.56
CA LEU A 11 -5.30 12.15 -37.28
C LEU A 11 -6.69 11.51 -37.27
N ASP A 12 -7.46 11.65 -38.35
CA ASP A 12 -8.79 11.06 -38.46
C ASP A 12 -8.72 9.52 -38.50
N GLN A 13 -7.72 8.95 -39.19
CA GLN A 13 -7.46 7.50 -39.18
C GLN A 13 -7.02 6.97 -37.81
N ALA A 14 -6.17 7.72 -37.10
CA ALA A 14 -5.74 7.36 -35.75
C ALA A 14 -6.92 7.42 -34.76
N ALA A 15 -7.76 8.45 -34.86
CA ALA A 15 -8.97 8.60 -34.06
C ALA A 15 -9.96 7.45 -34.31
N SER A 16 -10.18 7.07 -35.58
CA SER A 16 -11.03 5.93 -35.93
C SER A 16 -10.52 4.62 -35.31
N LYS A 17 -9.22 4.33 -35.44
CA LYS A 17 -8.63 3.12 -34.83
C LYS A 17 -8.74 3.12 -33.31
N PHE A 18 -8.59 4.28 -32.69
CA PHE A 18 -8.75 4.41 -31.24
C PHE A 18 -10.19 4.13 -30.81
N VAL A 19 -11.18 4.64 -31.55
CA VAL A 19 -12.60 4.33 -31.31
C VAL A 19 -12.87 2.84 -31.49
N ASP A 20 -12.35 2.21 -32.54
CA ASP A 20 -12.52 0.77 -32.77
C ASP A 20 -11.95 -0.06 -31.61
N LEU A 21 -10.76 0.30 -31.10
CA LEU A 21 -10.15 -0.34 -29.94
C LEU A 21 -11.00 -0.20 -28.67
N LEU A 22 -11.56 0.98 -28.42
CA LEU A 22 -12.46 1.19 -27.28
C LEU A 22 -13.73 0.36 -27.37
N LEU A 23 -14.32 0.23 -28.57
CA LEU A 23 -15.50 -0.60 -28.80
C LEU A 23 -15.19 -2.10 -28.61
N GLU A 24 -14.00 -2.55 -29.05
CA GLU A 24 -13.54 -3.92 -28.81
C GLU A 24 -13.33 -4.22 -27.32
N GLU A 25 -12.75 -3.28 -26.59
CA GLU A 25 -12.55 -3.36 -25.14
C GLU A 25 -13.89 -3.40 -24.40
N GLU A 26 -14.83 -2.52 -24.75
CA GLU A 26 -16.17 -2.50 -24.15
C GLU A 26 -16.92 -3.81 -24.42
N ALA A 27 -16.90 -4.32 -25.65
CA ALA A 27 -17.53 -5.60 -26.00
C ALA A 27 -16.88 -6.77 -25.26
N TYR A 28 -15.57 -6.72 -25.03
CA TYR A 28 -14.86 -7.72 -24.24
C TYR A 28 -15.29 -7.69 -22.76
N LEU A 29 -15.37 -6.51 -22.16
CA LEU A 29 -15.81 -6.31 -20.77
C LEU A 29 -17.27 -6.77 -20.58
N GLN A 30 -18.19 -6.38 -21.48
CA GLN A 30 -19.59 -6.82 -21.45
C GLN A 30 -19.70 -8.35 -21.52
N LYS A 31 -18.87 -9.00 -22.33
CA LYS A 31 -18.85 -10.47 -22.44
C LYS A 31 -18.30 -11.13 -21.17
N GLN A 32 -17.32 -10.52 -20.50
CA GLN A 32 -16.84 -11.01 -19.22
C GLN A 32 -17.91 -10.85 -18.13
N GLU A 33 -18.55 -9.69 -18.08
CA GLU A 33 -19.61 -9.39 -17.12
C GLU A 33 -20.81 -10.33 -17.28
N ALA A 34 -21.26 -10.59 -18.51
CA ALA A 34 -22.34 -11.53 -18.80
C ALA A 34 -22.00 -12.98 -18.40
N ARG A 35 -20.71 -13.36 -18.40
CA ARG A 35 -20.26 -14.67 -17.90
C ARG A 35 -20.16 -14.71 -16.40
N LEU A 36 -19.67 -13.63 -15.79
CA LEU A 36 -19.56 -13.47 -14.35
C LEU A 36 -20.94 -13.55 -13.69
N TRP A 37 -21.93 -12.90 -14.30
CA TRP A 37 -23.30 -12.82 -13.80
C TRP A 37 -24.29 -13.57 -14.70
N ALA A 38 -23.95 -14.80 -15.07
CA ALA A 38 -24.85 -15.65 -15.84
C ALA A 38 -26.11 -16.00 -15.02
N ASN A 39 -27.26 -16.16 -15.67
CA ASN A 39 -28.49 -16.60 -14.99
C ASN A 39 -28.29 -17.98 -14.34
N VAL A 40 -28.68 -18.09 -13.07
CA VAL A 40 -28.57 -19.32 -12.27
C VAL A 40 -29.92 -19.70 -11.68
N LEU A 41 -30.07 -20.99 -11.35
CA LEU A 41 -31.18 -21.50 -10.56
C LEU A 41 -30.64 -21.92 -9.20
N LEU A 42 -31.23 -21.40 -8.13
CA LEU A 42 -30.85 -21.70 -6.75
C LEU A 42 -31.95 -22.53 -6.06
N PRO A 43 -31.57 -23.53 -5.22
CA PRO A 43 -30.20 -23.98 -4.94
C PRO A 43 -29.58 -24.73 -6.13
N MET A 44 -28.28 -24.56 -6.32
CA MET A 44 -27.50 -25.19 -7.38
C MET A 44 -26.57 -26.26 -6.80
N SER A 45 -26.45 -27.40 -7.48
CA SER A 45 -25.48 -28.45 -7.09
C SER A 45 -24.05 -27.98 -7.34
N PHE A 46 -23.09 -28.51 -6.57
CA PHE A 46 -21.70 -28.15 -6.80
C PHE A 46 -21.19 -28.58 -8.18
N HIS A 47 -21.66 -29.73 -8.65
CA HIS A 47 -21.37 -30.20 -10.00
C HIS A 47 -21.82 -29.20 -11.07
N ASP A 48 -23.05 -28.70 -10.99
CA ASP A 48 -23.60 -27.81 -12.01
C ASP A 48 -22.93 -26.44 -11.98
N ALA A 49 -22.60 -25.94 -10.78
CA ALA A 49 -21.83 -24.70 -10.61
C ALA A 49 -20.45 -24.80 -11.31
N LEU A 50 -19.72 -25.91 -11.15
CA LEU A 50 -18.47 -26.14 -11.85
C LEU A 50 -18.66 -26.38 -13.36
N ALA A 51 -19.75 -27.04 -13.76
CA ALA A 51 -20.05 -27.30 -15.17
C ALA A 51 -20.32 -26.02 -15.97
N MET A 52 -20.78 -24.94 -15.32
CA MET A 52 -20.94 -23.62 -15.95
C MET A 52 -19.60 -22.95 -16.28
N LEU A 53 -18.54 -23.23 -15.51
CA LEU A 53 -17.23 -22.63 -15.73
C LEU A 53 -16.56 -23.12 -17.02
N THR A 54 -15.67 -22.29 -17.58
CA THR A 54 -14.80 -22.69 -18.69
C THR A 54 -13.73 -23.69 -18.23
N LYS A 55 -13.13 -24.41 -19.18
CA LYS A 55 -12.01 -25.33 -18.87
C LYS A 55 -10.81 -24.58 -18.27
N ASP A 56 -10.60 -23.33 -18.67
CA ASP A 56 -9.51 -22.49 -18.16
C ASP A 56 -9.76 -22.03 -16.72
N GLU A 57 -10.99 -21.64 -16.39
CA GLU A 57 -11.40 -21.34 -15.00
C GLU A 57 -11.26 -22.57 -14.09
N LEU A 58 -11.70 -23.74 -14.54
CA LEU A 58 -11.51 -25.00 -13.80
C LEU A 58 -10.02 -25.33 -13.61
N ALA A 59 -9.20 -25.08 -14.63
CA ALA A 59 -7.76 -25.28 -14.55
C ALA A 59 -7.10 -24.29 -13.57
N LEU A 60 -7.64 -23.08 -13.44
CA LEU A 60 -7.20 -22.06 -12.50
C LEU A 60 -7.55 -22.44 -11.06
N ILE A 61 -8.81 -22.84 -10.80
CA ILE A 61 -9.23 -23.38 -9.48
C ILE A 61 -8.31 -24.52 -9.04
N ARG A 62 -8.09 -25.48 -9.94
CA ARG A 62 -7.17 -26.59 -9.71
C ARG A 62 -5.77 -26.13 -9.32
N LYS A 63 -5.21 -25.12 -9.99
CA LYS A 63 -3.88 -24.57 -9.69
C LYS A 63 -3.86 -23.89 -8.32
N ASN A 64 -4.86 -23.07 -8.02
CA ASN A 64 -4.95 -22.30 -6.77
C ASN A 64 -5.12 -23.19 -5.54
N LEU A 65 -5.80 -24.33 -5.71
CA LEU A 65 -5.93 -25.35 -4.66
C LEU A 65 -4.80 -26.39 -4.70
N ASN A 66 -3.80 -26.21 -5.58
CA ASN A 66 -2.67 -27.13 -5.76
C ASN A 66 -3.08 -28.60 -6.04
N ILE A 67 -4.20 -28.80 -6.72
CA ILE A 67 -4.70 -30.12 -7.12
C ILE A 67 -3.90 -30.61 -8.33
N LYS A 68 -3.15 -31.71 -8.17
CA LYS A 68 -2.20 -32.20 -9.18
C LYS A 68 -2.79 -33.27 -10.09
N ASN A 69 -2.11 -33.54 -11.20
CA ASN A 69 -2.38 -34.66 -12.12
C ASN A 69 -3.70 -34.63 -12.93
N LEU A 70 -4.41 -33.51 -12.99
CA LEU A 70 -5.69 -33.42 -13.74
C LEU A 70 -5.61 -32.59 -15.05
N SER A 71 -4.43 -32.12 -15.45
CA SER A 71 -4.30 -31.16 -16.57
C SER A 71 -4.67 -31.72 -17.95
N LYS A 72 -4.67 -33.05 -18.11
CA LYS A 72 -4.97 -33.73 -19.38
C LYS A 72 -6.46 -34.09 -19.54
N LEU A 73 -7.26 -33.92 -18.50
CA LEU A 73 -8.68 -34.30 -18.52
C LEU A 73 -9.51 -33.43 -19.47
N SER A 74 -10.58 -33.99 -20.02
CA SER A 74 -11.65 -33.23 -20.66
C SER A 74 -12.36 -32.33 -19.64
N LYS A 75 -13.19 -31.38 -20.10
CA LYS A 75 -13.95 -30.51 -19.17
C LYS A 75 -14.85 -31.34 -18.25
N ALA A 76 -15.59 -32.31 -18.78
CA ALA A 76 -16.50 -33.14 -18.00
C ALA A 76 -15.77 -34.01 -16.96
N GLU A 77 -14.67 -34.66 -17.36
CA GLU A 77 -13.82 -35.43 -16.43
C GLU A 77 -13.19 -34.54 -15.36
N LEU A 78 -12.77 -33.32 -15.73
CA LEU A 78 -12.20 -32.36 -14.79
C LEU A 78 -13.24 -31.90 -13.77
N VAL A 79 -14.46 -31.58 -14.19
CA VAL A 79 -15.58 -31.26 -13.28
C VAL A 79 -15.83 -32.42 -12.32
N HIS A 80 -15.94 -33.65 -12.84
CA HIS A 80 -16.18 -34.83 -12.02
C HIS A 80 -15.15 -34.99 -10.90
N GLU A 81 -13.87 -34.80 -11.21
CA GLU A 81 -12.80 -34.92 -10.23
C GLU A 81 -12.76 -33.74 -9.25
N LEU A 82 -12.99 -32.51 -9.73
CA LEU A 82 -12.98 -31.31 -8.91
C LEU A 82 -14.12 -31.28 -7.88
N VAL A 83 -15.30 -31.80 -8.22
CA VAL A 83 -16.41 -31.96 -7.26
C VAL A 83 -15.97 -32.75 -6.02
N ARG A 84 -15.14 -33.79 -6.21
CA ARG A 84 -14.64 -34.63 -5.11
C ARG A 84 -13.49 -33.97 -4.35
N GLN A 85 -12.57 -33.30 -5.05
CA GLN A 85 -11.32 -32.83 -4.45
C GLN A 85 -11.43 -31.45 -3.80
N ILE A 86 -12.20 -30.53 -4.36
CA ILE A 86 -12.28 -29.15 -3.85
C ILE A 86 -12.71 -29.10 -2.36
N PRO A 87 -13.76 -29.81 -1.91
CA PRO A 87 -14.17 -29.76 -0.50
C PRO A 87 -13.09 -30.24 0.46
N LEU A 88 -12.27 -31.22 0.02
CA LEU A 88 -11.16 -31.75 0.82
C LEU A 88 -9.99 -30.76 0.99
N HIS A 89 -9.87 -29.79 0.09
CA HIS A 89 -8.83 -28.76 0.13
C HIS A 89 -9.31 -27.47 0.83
N LEU A 90 -10.57 -27.41 1.26
CA LEU A 90 -11.14 -26.24 1.89
C LEU A 90 -10.40 -25.83 3.17
N GLY A 91 -10.12 -26.79 4.05
CA GLY A 91 -9.40 -26.53 5.31
C GLY A 91 -7.97 -26.04 5.11
N GLU A 92 -7.28 -26.57 4.08
CA GLU A 92 -5.92 -26.14 3.73
C GLU A 92 -5.88 -24.69 3.23
N LYS A 93 -6.99 -24.17 2.70
CA LYS A 93 -7.09 -22.78 2.25
C LYS A 93 -7.60 -21.85 3.35
N ILE A 94 -8.70 -22.21 4.03
CA ILE A 94 -9.35 -21.34 5.02
C ILE A 94 -8.43 -21.05 6.23
N LYS A 95 -7.47 -21.92 6.54
CA LYS A 95 -6.50 -21.67 7.62
C LYS A 95 -5.66 -20.39 7.42
N PHE A 96 -5.65 -19.81 6.23
CA PHE A 96 -4.97 -18.54 5.89
C PHE A 96 -5.90 -17.32 5.88
N PHE A 97 -7.19 -17.51 6.15
CA PHE A 97 -8.16 -16.42 6.13
C PHE A 97 -8.10 -15.62 7.42
N ASP A 98 -8.39 -14.33 7.27
CA ASP A 98 -8.76 -13.41 8.34
C ASP A 98 -10.29 -13.34 8.47
N GLN A 99 -10.74 -12.56 9.44
CA GLN A 99 -12.14 -12.52 9.87
C GLN A 99 -13.09 -12.13 8.74
N SER A 100 -12.73 -11.14 7.91
CA SER A 100 -13.59 -10.67 6.80
C SER A 100 -13.90 -11.79 5.80
N ARG A 101 -12.87 -12.48 5.29
CA ARG A 101 -13.03 -13.59 4.35
C ARG A 101 -13.74 -14.78 4.98
N TYR A 102 -13.46 -15.08 6.24
CA TYR A 102 -14.09 -16.16 6.98
C TYR A 102 -15.57 -15.90 7.28
N ASP A 103 -15.94 -14.66 7.60
CA ASP A 103 -17.32 -14.26 7.87
C ASP A 103 -18.19 -14.37 6.63
N LEU A 104 -17.66 -14.11 5.42
CA LEU A 104 -18.37 -14.38 4.18
C LEU A 104 -18.76 -15.87 4.07
N PHE A 105 -17.83 -16.78 4.40
CA PHE A 105 -18.11 -18.22 4.43
C PHE A 105 -19.17 -18.56 5.48
N LYS A 106 -19.09 -17.99 6.68
CA LYS A 106 -20.11 -18.19 7.72
C LYS A 106 -21.49 -17.72 7.26
N ARG A 107 -21.58 -16.54 6.65
CA ARG A 107 -22.84 -15.97 6.16
C ARG A 107 -23.47 -16.85 5.09
N LEU A 108 -22.69 -17.31 4.12
CA LEU A 108 -23.16 -18.20 3.06
C LEU A 108 -23.55 -19.58 3.59
N ALA A 109 -22.70 -20.20 4.41
CA ALA A 109 -22.90 -21.56 4.89
C ALA A 109 -24.02 -21.66 5.93
N ASN A 110 -24.24 -20.65 6.77
CA ASN A 110 -25.31 -20.67 7.79
C ASN A 110 -26.61 -20.01 7.32
N GLY A 111 -26.58 -19.32 6.18
CA GLY A 111 -27.75 -18.77 5.50
C GLY A 111 -28.43 -19.79 4.57
N ASN A 112 -29.07 -19.29 3.52
CA ASN A 112 -29.72 -20.10 2.47
C ASN A 112 -28.76 -20.54 1.35
N GLY A 113 -27.44 -20.38 1.54
CA GLY A 113 -26.42 -20.68 0.52
C GLY A 113 -26.22 -19.58 -0.53
N SER A 114 -26.86 -18.42 -0.39
CA SER A 114 -26.72 -17.29 -1.32
C SER A 114 -26.78 -15.93 -0.63
N LEU A 115 -26.15 -14.92 -1.24
CA LEU A 115 -26.13 -13.54 -0.76
C LEU A 115 -26.33 -12.59 -1.94
N VAL A 116 -27.27 -11.67 -1.79
CA VAL A 116 -27.51 -10.54 -2.72
C VAL A 116 -26.80 -9.28 -2.23
N ASP A 117 -26.74 -9.10 -0.91
CA ASP A 117 -26.13 -7.96 -0.25
C ASP A 117 -24.74 -8.33 0.28
N TYR A 118 -23.72 -8.01 -0.50
CA TYR A 118 -22.32 -8.22 -0.18
C TYR A 118 -21.52 -6.95 -0.52
N ASP A 119 -20.57 -6.63 0.35
CA ASP A 119 -19.68 -5.48 0.20
C ASP A 119 -18.30 -6.01 -0.22
N LEU A 120 -18.18 -6.35 -1.50
CA LEU A 120 -16.95 -6.86 -2.10
C LEU A 120 -16.66 -6.11 -3.40
N GLU A 121 -15.39 -5.81 -3.62
CA GLU A 121 -14.89 -5.30 -4.89
C GLU A 121 -14.81 -6.42 -5.95
N ASP A 122 -14.73 -6.06 -7.23
CA ASP A 122 -14.69 -7.02 -8.34
C ASP A 122 -13.52 -8.00 -8.22
N ASP A 123 -12.35 -7.53 -7.80
CA ASP A 123 -11.17 -8.38 -7.59
C ASP A 123 -11.33 -9.36 -6.42
N GLN A 124 -12.07 -8.96 -5.38
CA GLN A 124 -12.39 -9.81 -4.24
C GLN A 124 -13.41 -10.90 -4.63
N VAL A 125 -14.40 -10.55 -5.45
CA VAL A 125 -15.31 -11.53 -6.06
C VAL A 125 -14.53 -12.51 -6.92
N GLU A 126 -13.61 -12.02 -7.76
CA GLU A 126 -12.79 -12.85 -8.62
C GLU A 126 -11.87 -13.77 -7.80
N TYR A 127 -11.28 -13.28 -6.71
CA TYR A 127 -10.50 -14.07 -5.76
C TYR A 127 -11.27 -15.30 -5.29
N PHE A 128 -12.52 -15.13 -4.81
CA PHE A 128 -13.30 -16.27 -4.32
C PHE A 128 -13.71 -17.24 -5.43
N ARG A 129 -14.08 -16.75 -6.61
CA ARG A 129 -14.39 -17.59 -7.79
C ARG A 129 -13.18 -18.44 -8.19
N LYS A 130 -11.98 -17.84 -8.15
CA LYS A 130 -10.70 -18.50 -8.43
C LYS A 130 -10.36 -19.62 -7.44
N LEU A 131 -11.03 -19.69 -6.28
CA LEU A 131 -10.91 -20.80 -5.33
C LEU A 131 -11.94 -21.91 -5.56
N GLY A 132 -13.03 -21.64 -6.27
CA GLY A 132 -14.07 -22.63 -6.57
C GLY A 132 -14.95 -23.02 -5.38
N PHE A 133 -15.00 -22.19 -4.34
CA PHE A 133 -15.86 -22.40 -3.16
C PHE A 133 -17.13 -21.54 -3.20
N ILE A 134 -17.02 -20.34 -3.75
CA ILE A 134 -18.11 -19.37 -3.90
C ILE A 134 -18.20 -19.02 -5.38
N PHE A 135 -19.41 -18.92 -5.88
CA PHE A 135 -19.75 -18.70 -7.28
C PHE A 135 -20.61 -17.45 -7.41
N THR A 136 -20.69 -16.93 -8.63
CA THR A 136 -21.48 -15.75 -9.00
C THR A 136 -22.60 -16.16 -9.96
N GLY A 137 -23.69 -15.42 -9.93
CA GLY A 137 -24.77 -15.55 -10.92
C GLY A 137 -25.82 -14.46 -10.79
N THR A 138 -26.83 -14.50 -11.64
CA THR A 138 -28.03 -13.68 -11.54
C THR A 138 -29.22 -14.57 -11.16
N TYR A 139 -29.91 -14.22 -10.07
CA TYR A 139 -31.10 -14.90 -9.58
C TYR A 139 -32.16 -13.86 -9.22
N ASP A 140 -33.37 -14.00 -9.75
CA ASP A 140 -34.47 -13.05 -9.58
C ASP A 140 -34.09 -11.59 -9.87
N HIS A 141 -33.38 -11.37 -10.99
CA HIS A 141 -32.84 -10.07 -11.44
C HIS A 141 -31.69 -9.48 -10.62
N ASP A 142 -31.34 -10.08 -9.49
CA ASP A 142 -30.26 -9.61 -8.63
C ASP A 142 -28.95 -10.37 -8.89
N ARG A 143 -27.81 -9.68 -8.70
CA ARG A 143 -26.49 -10.32 -8.65
C ARG A 143 -26.36 -11.05 -7.32
N VAL A 144 -25.94 -12.31 -7.39
CA VAL A 144 -25.84 -13.17 -6.22
C VAL A 144 -24.49 -13.86 -6.15
N LEU A 145 -23.92 -13.89 -4.95
CA LEU A 145 -22.90 -14.85 -4.57
C LEU A 145 -23.58 -16.09 -4.02
N PHE A 146 -23.13 -17.28 -4.38
CA PHE A 146 -23.69 -18.50 -3.82
C PHE A 146 -22.62 -19.55 -3.53
N MET A 147 -22.88 -20.35 -2.51
CA MET A 147 -22.05 -21.46 -2.05
C MET A 147 -22.87 -22.75 -2.16
N PRO A 148 -22.47 -23.69 -3.02
CA PRO A 148 -23.11 -24.99 -3.12
C PRO A 148 -23.13 -25.72 -1.77
N GLN A 149 -24.18 -26.52 -1.55
CA GLN A 149 -24.45 -27.17 -0.27
C GLN A 149 -23.28 -28.06 0.19
N GLU A 150 -22.62 -28.74 -0.75
CA GLU A 150 -21.47 -29.61 -0.48
C GLU A 150 -20.29 -28.83 0.13
N ILE A 151 -20.07 -27.59 -0.32
CA ILE A 151 -19.04 -26.70 0.24
C ILE A 151 -19.48 -26.15 1.59
N ALA A 152 -20.75 -25.75 1.72
CA ALA A 152 -21.29 -25.27 2.99
C ALA A 152 -21.23 -26.34 4.10
N GLU A 153 -21.51 -27.60 3.76
CA GLU A 153 -21.38 -28.73 4.67
C GLU A 153 -19.92 -28.99 5.06
N ALA A 154 -19.00 -28.98 4.09
CA ALA A 154 -17.57 -29.11 4.38
C ALA A 154 -17.08 -27.98 5.31
N PHE A 155 -17.52 -26.75 5.08
CA PHE A 155 -17.19 -25.61 5.94
C PHE A 155 -17.75 -25.79 7.37
N ARG A 156 -19.02 -26.16 7.52
CA ARG A 156 -19.65 -26.36 8.83
C ARG A 156 -18.98 -27.47 9.65
N GLN A 157 -18.40 -28.48 9.00
CA GLN A 157 -17.65 -29.54 9.67
C GLN A 157 -16.30 -29.08 10.24
N MET A 158 -15.73 -27.98 9.71
CA MET A 158 -14.45 -27.43 10.18
C MET A 158 -14.59 -26.12 10.97
N ASP A 159 -15.80 -25.55 11.05
CA ASP A 159 -16.11 -24.36 11.84
C ASP A 159 -16.10 -24.67 13.35
N GLU A 160 -14.90 -24.92 13.85
CA GLU A 160 -14.62 -25.20 15.25
C GLU A 160 -13.85 -24.05 15.89
N PHE A 161 -13.80 -24.05 17.22
CA PHE A 161 -13.13 -23.01 18.01
C PHE A 161 -11.66 -22.80 17.62
N SER A 162 -10.92 -23.87 17.31
CA SER A 162 -9.52 -23.82 16.90
C SER A 162 -9.31 -23.04 15.59
N LEU A 163 -10.21 -23.22 14.62
CA LEU A 163 -10.18 -22.47 13.37
C LEU A 163 -10.48 -20.99 13.62
N GLN A 164 -11.46 -20.69 14.47
CA GLN A 164 -11.83 -19.31 14.82
C GLN A 164 -10.67 -18.58 15.53
N GLU A 165 -9.95 -19.24 16.45
CA GLU A 165 -8.74 -18.67 17.05
C GLU A 165 -7.64 -18.41 16.03
N GLN A 166 -7.46 -19.33 15.07
CA GLN A 166 -6.50 -19.14 13.99
C GLN A 166 -6.87 -17.97 13.09
N VAL A 167 -8.14 -17.82 12.74
CA VAL A 167 -8.66 -16.69 11.94
C VAL A 167 -8.46 -15.37 12.69
N ALA A 168 -8.76 -15.31 13.99
CA ALA A 168 -8.54 -14.11 14.80
C ALA A 168 -7.06 -13.71 14.84
N ARG A 169 -6.15 -14.69 15.01
CA ARG A 169 -4.70 -14.45 14.94
C ARG A 169 -4.25 -13.96 13.55
N ASN A 170 -4.74 -14.59 12.48
CA ASN A 170 -4.42 -14.17 11.12
C ASN A 170 -4.88 -12.72 10.86
N THR A 171 -6.07 -12.36 11.36
CA THR A 171 -6.63 -11.00 11.26
C THR A 171 -5.69 -9.98 11.88
N GLU A 172 -5.28 -10.20 13.13
CA GLU A 172 -4.34 -9.31 13.82
C GLU A 172 -3.02 -9.18 13.06
N PHE A 173 -2.46 -10.29 12.57
CA PHE A 173 -1.20 -10.29 11.84
C PHE A 173 -1.28 -9.55 10.49
N ILE A 174 -2.39 -9.72 9.76
CA ILE A 174 -2.64 -9.01 8.50
C ILE A 174 -2.79 -7.52 8.79
N GLU A 175 -3.66 -7.11 9.72
CA GLU A 175 -3.87 -5.70 10.08
C GLU A 175 -2.57 -5.02 10.52
N LEU A 176 -1.78 -5.67 11.39
CA LEU A 176 -0.47 -5.15 11.77
C LEU A 176 0.45 -4.97 10.55
N THR A 177 0.43 -5.91 9.60
CA THR A 177 1.22 -5.82 8.36
C THR A 177 0.80 -4.62 7.51
N HIS A 178 -0.50 -4.40 7.31
CA HIS A 178 -1.01 -3.23 6.59
C HIS A 178 -0.52 -1.93 7.23
N GLY A 179 -0.70 -1.78 8.54
CA GLY A 179 -0.25 -0.58 9.26
C GLY A 179 1.27 -0.37 9.22
N LEU A 180 2.06 -1.45 9.31
CA LEU A 180 3.51 -1.38 9.20
C LEU A 180 3.95 -0.96 7.80
N LEU A 181 3.36 -1.54 6.76
CA LEU A 181 3.68 -1.21 5.37
C LEU A 181 3.21 0.19 4.98
N PHE A 182 2.08 0.66 5.51
CA PHE A 182 1.62 2.05 5.35
C PHE A 182 2.71 3.04 5.80
N TYR A 183 3.27 2.86 7.00
CA TYR A 183 4.26 3.80 7.55
C TYR A 183 5.69 3.59 7.06
N TYR A 184 6.07 2.37 6.66
CA TYR A 184 7.45 2.06 6.28
C TYR A 184 7.65 1.82 4.78
N GLY A 185 6.57 1.70 4.01
CA GLY A 185 6.59 1.46 2.57
C GLY A 185 7.00 0.03 2.22
N VAL A 186 8.22 -0.39 2.61
CA VAL A 186 8.81 -1.68 2.22
C VAL A 186 9.53 -2.35 3.38
N LEU A 187 9.21 -3.63 3.65
CA LEU A 187 9.81 -4.44 4.72
C LEU A 187 10.16 -5.83 4.22
N SER A 188 11.29 -6.39 4.66
CA SER A 188 11.55 -7.83 4.41
C SER A 188 10.65 -8.68 5.29
N LEU A 189 10.50 -9.97 4.94
CA LEU A 189 9.76 -10.92 5.78
C LEU A 189 10.33 -11.00 7.21
N ASP A 190 11.66 -10.95 7.36
CA ASP A 190 12.32 -10.94 8.69
C ASP A 190 11.94 -9.69 9.50
N GLN A 191 11.87 -8.53 8.84
CA GLN A 191 11.50 -7.27 9.49
C GLN A 191 10.03 -7.29 9.90
N LEU A 192 9.14 -7.75 9.03
CA LEU A 192 7.72 -7.94 9.35
C LEU A 192 7.53 -8.88 10.52
N GLU A 193 8.16 -10.05 10.50
CA GLU A 193 8.12 -11.02 11.61
C GLU A 193 8.60 -10.38 12.92
N THR A 194 9.71 -9.63 12.89
CA THR A 194 10.24 -8.95 14.07
C THR A 194 9.27 -7.91 14.61
N LEU A 195 8.73 -7.06 13.74
CA LEU A 195 7.85 -5.94 14.11
C LEU A 195 6.47 -6.44 14.56
N VAL A 196 5.88 -7.43 13.89
CA VAL A 196 4.60 -8.02 14.30
C VAL A 196 4.71 -8.69 15.67
N ASN A 197 5.79 -9.44 15.93
CA ASN A 197 6.04 -10.05 17.24
C ASN A 197 6.24 -9.02 18.37
N GLN A 198 6.58 -7.76 18.06
CA GLN A 198 6.62 -6.69 19.06
C GLN A 198 5.22 -6.19 19.46
N HIS A 199 4.21 -6.42 18.61
CA HIS A 199 2.84 -5.92 18.80
C HIS A 199 1.80 -7.02 19.06
N SER A 200 2.18 -8.30 18.93
CA SER A 200 1.31 -9.44 19.20
C SER A 200 1.90 -10.36 20.25
N THR A 201 1.03 -10.93 21.08
CA THR A 201 1.37 -12.01 22.01
C THR A 201 1.21 -13.39 21.38
N ASN A 202 0.66 -13.47 20.17
CA ASN A 202 0.43 -14.72 19.47
C ASN A 202 1.73 -15.25 18.87
N PRO A 203 2.01 -16.57 18.98
CA PRO A 203 3.18 -17.15 18.34
C PRO A 203 3.03 -17.09 16.81
N LEU A 204 4.07 -16.56 16.16
CA LEU A 204 4.15 -16.43 14.71
C LEU A 204 5.02 -17.57 14.15
N ASP A 205 4.41 -18.43 13.33
CA ASP A 205 5.15 -19.37 12.46
C ASP A 205 5.45 -18.69 11.13
N LYS A 206 6.72 -18.55 10.78
CA LYS A 206 7.15 -17.76 9.62
C LYS A 206 6.65 -18.30 8.29
N GLY A 207 6.56 -19.62 8.14
CA GLY A 207 6.08 -20.26 6.91
C GLY A 207 4.58 -20.06 6.69
N HIS A 208 3.81 -20.23 7.77
CA HIS A 208 2.38 -19.92 7.81
C HIS A 208 2.13 -18.45 7.54
N TYR A 209 2.87 -17.56 8.22
CA TYR A 209 2.77 -16.12 8.07
C TYR A 209 3.04 -15.67 6.63
N LEU A 210 4.11 -16.17 6.00
CA LEU A 210 4.38 -15.91 4.59
C LEU A 210 3.21 -16.34 3.69
N SER A 211 2.72 -17.57 3.87
CA SER A 211 1.63 -18.11 3.05
C SER A 211 0.35 -17.30 3.21
N MET A 212 0.04 -16.90 4.44
CA MET A 212 -1.09 -16.04 4.78
C MET A 212 -0.97 -14.66 4.15
N LEU A 213 0.22 -14.02 4.18
CA LEU A 213 0.42 -12.71 3.55
C LEU A 213 0.26 -12.77 2.04
N LEU A 214 0.78 -13.82 1.37
CA LEU A 214 0.61 -13.99 -0.08
C LEU A 214 -0.85 -14.20 -0.47
N ASP A 215 -1.58 -14.93 0.37
CA ASP A 215 -3.01 -15.13 0.21
C ASP A 215 -3.78 -13.80 0.38
N ALA A 216 -3.53 -13.09 1.48
CA ALA A 216 -4.13 -11.80 1.77
C ALA A 216 -3.81 -10.74 0.69
N SER A 217 -2.57 -10.67 0.18
CA SER A 217 -2.21 -9.74 -0.91
C SER A 217 -3.02 -10.00 -2.18
N SER A 218 -3.35 -11.26 -2.48
CA SER A 218 -4.17 -11.59 -3.65
C SER A 218 -5.64 -11.24 -3.49
N TYR A 219 -6.10 -10.98 -2.26
CA TYR A 219 -7.47 -10.58 -1.94
C TYR A 219 -7.60 -9.07 -1.79
N TYR A 220 -6.74 -8.45 -0.98
CA TYR A 220 -6.81 -7.02 -0.65
C TYR A 220 -6.12 -6.12 -1.67
N GLN A 221 -5.08 -6.61 -2.36
CA GLN A 221 -4.21 -5.82 -3.25
C GLN A 221 -3.54 -4.56 -2.63
N GLU A 222 -3.70 -4.32 -1.33
CA GLU A 222 -3.10 -3.17 -0.63
C GLU A 222 -1.59 -3.33 -0.37
N PHE A 223 -1.05 -4.54 -0.54
CA PHE A 223 0.38 -4.78 -0.53
C PHE A 223 0.74 -5.96 -1.41
N ASN A 224 2.00 -5.98 -1.90
CA ASN A 224 2.49 -7.02 -2.80
C ASN A 224 3.84 -7.57 -2.36
N GLN A 225 4.11 -8.82 -2.71
CA GLN A 225 5.44 -9.41 -2.58
C GLN A 225 6.31 -8.95 -3.75
N GLU A 226 7.42 -8.30 -3.41
CA GLU A 226 8.39 -7.72 -4.32
C GLU A 226 9.79 -8.29 -4.07
N LYS A 227 10.73 -8.03 -4.98
CA LYS A 227 12.14 -8.44 -4.77
C LYS A 227 12.75 -7.82 -3.51
N ALA A 228 12.29 -6.64 -3.10
CA ALA A 228 12.77 -5.93 -1.91
C ALA A 228 12.14 -6.43 -0.59
N GLY A 229 11.13 -7.29 -0.64
CA GLY A 229 10.31 -7.68 0.51
C GLY A 229 8.81 -7.54 0.20
N PHE A 230 8.01 -7.20 1.19
CA PHE A 230 6.63 -6.78 1.00
C PHE A 230 6.57 -5.27 0.92
N ALA A 231 5.75 -4.75 0.01
CA ALA A 231 5.59 -3.33 -0.23
C ALA A 231 4.13 -2.93 -0.20
N HIS A 232 3.83 -1.78 0.40
CA HIS A 232 2.54 -1.12 0.27
C HIS A 232 2.25 -0.81 -1.21
N TYR A 233 0.99 -0.95 -1.65
CA TYR A 233 0.62 -0.86 -3.07
C TYR A 233 1.00 0.48 -3.72
N SER A 234 1.05 1.55 -2.94
CA SER A 234 1.40 2.89 -3.44
C SER A 234 2.90 3.11 -3.64
N VAL A 235 3.79 2.19 -3.25
CA VAL A 235 5.24 2.39 -3.43
C VAL A 235 5.63 2.17 -4.89
N MET A 236 6.06 3.24 -5.58
CA MET A 236 6.41 3.16 -7.01
C MET A 236 7.79 2.53 -7.26
N ASP A 237 8.79 2.86 -6.44
CA ASP A 237 10.14 2.28 -6.51
C ASP A 237 10.54 1.62 -5.18
N THR A 238 10.24 0.34 -5.08
CA THR A 238 10.54 -0.45 -3.88
C THR A 238 12.03 -0.65 -3.64
N GLN A 239 12.86 -0.61 -4.69
CA GLN A 239 14.31 -0.76 -4.55
C GLN A 239 14.93 0.52 -4.00
N TRP A 240 14.51 1.67 -4.51
CA TRP A 240 14.94 2.98 -4.00
C TRP A 240 14.60 3.15 -2.52
N VAL A 241 13.34 2.91 -2.12
CA VAL A 241 12.94 2.99 -0.70
C VAL A 241 13.83 2.09 0.15
N LYS A 242 14.07 0.85 -0.29
CA LYS A 242 14.90 -0.10 0.45
C LYS A 242 16.36 0.33 0.55
N MET A 243 16.91 0.89 -0.52
CA MET A 243 18.28 1.39 -0.57
C MET A 243 18.46 2.57 0.40
N GLU A 244 17.54 3.52 0.39
CA GLU A 244 17.54 4.66 1.30
C GLU A 244 17.38 4.26 2.76
N GLN A 245 16.51 3.29 3.07
CA GLN A 245 16.42 2.76 4.42
C GLN A 245 17.74 2.10 4.87
N ARG A 246 18.43 1.39 3.97
CA ARG A 246 19.71 0.72 4.26
C ARG A 246 20.87 1.70 4.43
N SER A 247 20.88 2.84 3.73
CA SER A 247 21.93 3.87 3.89
C SER A 247 21.92 4.48 5.29
N ARG A 248 20.77 4.45 5.97
CA ARG A 248 20.58 4.93 7.36
C ARG A 248 20.86 3.82 8.38
N LEU A 249 22.12 3.40 8.48
CA LEU A 249 22.56 2.26 9.32
C LEU A 249 22.23 2.39 10.81
N ASN A 250 22.27 3.61 11.36
CA ASN A 250 22.10 3.88 12.80
C ASN A 250 20.70 4.41 13.17
N LEU A 251 19.73 4.25 12.27
CA LEU A 251 18.35 4.66 12.51
C LEU A 251 17.47 3.41 12.57
N ASP A 252 16.91 3.12 13.74
CA ASP A 252 15.86 2.11 13.87
C ASP A 252 14.55 2.62 13.26
N PHE A 253 13.58 1.73 13.03
CA PHE A 253 12.25 2.13 12.62
C PHE A 253 11.53 2.94 13.71
N TYR A 254 10.65 3.86 13.30
CA TYR A 254 9.86 4.66 14.24
C TYR A 254 8.96 3.78 15.09
N PRO A 255 9.00 3.82 16.43
CA PRO A 255 8.29 2.86 17.26
C PRO A 255 6.78 3.19 17.38
N PHE A 256 5.99 2.90 16.35
CA PHE A 256 4.53 3.06 16.37
C PHE A 256 3.89 2.18 17.45
N SER A 257 2.82 2.67 18.08
CA SER A 257 2.00 1.83 18.94
C SER A 257 1.15 0.87 18.12
N LYS A 258 0.71 -0.23 18.75
CA LYS A 258 -0.21 -1.18 18.12
C LYS A 258 -1.47 -0.48 17.60
N GLU A 259 -2.03 0.43 18.39
CA GLU A 259 -3.24 1.18 18.05
C GLU A 259 -3.02 2.04 16.80
N GLN A 260 -1.84 2.67 16.66
CA GLN A 260 -1.52 3.45 15.46
C GLN A 260 -1.45 2.56 14.21
N LEU A 261 -0.84 1.38 14.34
CA LEU A 261 -0.77 0.40 13.24
C LEU A 261 -2.17 -0.09 12.86
N LEU A 262 -3.02 -0.44 13.83
CA LEU A 262 -4.38 -0.88 13.57
C LEU A 262 -5.28 0.22 13.00
N GLN A 263 -5.04 1.50 13.31
CA GLN A 263 -5.74 2.59 12.61
C GLN A 263 -5.25 2.72 11.17
N ALA A 264 -3.94 2.63 10.95
CA ALA A 264 -3.33 2.73 9.62
C ALA A 264 -3.67 1.54 8.70
N ALA A 265 -4.11 0.42 9.27
CA ALA A 265 -4.57 -0.76 8.55
C ALA A 265 -5.97 -0.62 7.96
N LYS A 266 -6.73 0.42 8.32
CA LYS A 266 -8.10 0.60 7.84
C LYS A 266 -8.11 1.06 6.38
N PRO A 267 -9.09 0.59 5.58
CA PRO A 267 -9.31 1.10 4.24
C PRO A 267 -9.42 2.63 4.23
N GLU A 268 -8.86 3.27 3.20
CA GLU A 268 -8.87 4.72 2.99
C GLU A 268 -8.27 5.56 4.14
N TYR A 269 -7.47 4.94 5.03
CA TYR A 269 -6.83 5.68 6.11
C TYR A 269 -5.89 6.76 5.56
N VAL A 270 -6.00 7.96 6.14
CA VAL A 270 -5.10 9.09 5.87
C VAL A 270 -4.55 9.58 7.20
N ASP A 271 -3.22 9.72 7.30
CA ASP A 271 -2.58 10.32 8.47
C ASP A 271 -2.80 11.84 8.48
N ARG A 272 -3.98 12.25 8.98
CA ARG A 272 -4.42 13.65 9.07
C ARG A 272 -3.77 14.36 10.25
N ASN A 273 -2.45 14.42 10.27
CA ASN A 273 -1.68 15.14 11.28
C ASN A 273 -1.99 16.66 11.27
N PRO A 274 -1.55 17.43 12.28
CA PRO A 274 -1.84 18.87 12.35
C PRO A 274 -1.34 19.68 11.14
N ALA A 275 -0.26 19.27 10.48
CA ALA A 275 0.23 19.94 9.28
C ALA A 275 -0.68 19.69 8.08
N PHE A 276 -1.17 18.46 7.90
CA PHE A 276 -2.18 18.12 6.89
C PHE A 276 -3.45 18.96 7.07
N GLN A 277 -3.99 18.98 8.29
CA GLN A 277 -5.21 19.76 8.60
C GLN A 277 -4.99 21.26 8.39
N SER A 278 -3.82 21.79 8.77
CA SER A 278 -3.47 23.19 8.54
C SER A 278 -3.38 23.52 7.04
N PHE A 279 -2.79 22.62 6.24
CA PHE A 279 -2.71 22.76 4.79
C PHE A 279 -4.13 22.87 4.19
N GLN A 280 -5.02 21.93 4.52
CA GLN A 280 -6.41 21.93 4.03
C GLN A 280 -7.14 23.24 4.37
N GLN A 281 -7.10 23.66 5.64
CA GLN A 281 -7.77 24.89 6.07
C GLN A 281 -7.25 26.14 5.34
N ILE A 282 -5.97 26.16 5.00
CA ILE A 282 -5.38 27.27 4.26
C ILE A 282 -5.82 27.24 2.80
N MET A 283 -5.88 26.07 2.17
CA MET A 283 -6.40 25.92 0.81
C MET A 283 -7.88 26.34 0.73
N GLU A 284 -8.72 25.85 1.64
CA GLU A 284 -10.14 26.24 1.71
C GLU A 284 -10.31 27.75 1.86
N LYS A 285 -9.64 28.37 2.85
CA LYS A 285 -9.88 29.78 3.20
C LYS A 285 -9.23 30.76 2.23
N LYS A 286 -8.00 30.47 1.77
CA LYS A 286 -7.20 31.42 0.99
C LYS A 286 -7.29 31.17 -0.50
N CYS A 287 -7.42 29.91 -0.93
CA CYS A 287 -7.57 29.54 -2.33
C CYS A 287 -9.05 29.38 -2.74
N ARG A 288 -9.99 29.38 -1.78
CA ARG A 288 -11.44 29.31 -2.00
C ARG A 288 -11.88 28.07 -2.78
N ILE A 289 -11.20 26.96 -2.54
CA ILE A 289 -11.56 25.64 -3.07
C ILE A 289 -12.41 24.88 -2.06
N SER A 290 -13.11 23.83 -2.51
CA SER A 290 -13.90 22.99 -1.62
C SER A 290 -13.01 22.21 -0.64
N ARG A 291 -13.62 21.67 0.42
CA ARG A 291 -12.89 20.82 1.38
C ARG A 291 -12.42 19.53 0.71
N GLU A 292 -13.23 18.99 -0.20
CA GLU A 292 -12.95 17.80 -0.98
C GLU A 292 -11.75 18.05 -1.92
N GLU A 293 -11.74 19.18 -2.63
CA GLU A 293 -10.60 19.58 -3.48
C GLU A 293 -9.32 19.80 -2.64
N ALA A 294 -9.44 20.46 -1.47
CA ALA A 294 -8.32 20.65 -0.56
C ALA A 294 -7.78 19.32 0.01
N ASP A 295 -8.65 18.32 0.20
CA ASP A 295 -8.26 16.97 0.61
C ASP A 295 -7.45 16.26 -0.46
N VAL A 296 -7.93 16.28 -1.70
CA VAL A 296 -7.24 15.68 -2.85
C VAL A 296 -5.85 16.29 -3.00
N LEU A 297 -5.75 17.62 -3.06
CA LEU A 297 -4.45 18.30 -3.19
C LEU A 297 -3.50 18.01 -2.02
N ALA A 298 -4.01 17.89 -0.80
CA ALA A 298 -3.18 17.56 0.35
C ALA A 298 -2.66 16.11 0.27
N ARG A 299 -3.49 15.17 -0.21
CA ARG A 299 -3.11 13.77 -0.41
C ARG A 299 -2.06 13.64 -1.51
N ASP A 300 -2.26 14.30 -2.65
CA ASP A 300 -1.31 14.30 -3.77
C ASP A 300 0.08 14.78 -3.33
N VAL A 301 0.15 15.85 -2.53
CA VAL A 301 1.42 16.36 -1.99
C VAL A 301 2.03 15.36 -1.01
N VAL A 302 1.22 14.71 -0.16
CA VAL A 302 1.72 13.64 0.73
C VAL A 302 2.27 12.47 -0.09
N ASP A 303 1.57 12.06 -1.15
CA ASP A 303 2.02 10.98 -2.03
C ASP A 303 3.34 11.36 -2.71
N GLY A 304 3.47 12.57 -3.26
CA GLY A 304 4.73 13.08 -3.80
C GLY A 304 5.88 13.07 -2.77
N ILE A 305 5.62 13.48 -1.53
CA ILE A 305 6.59 13.39 -0.43
C ILE A 305 7.02 11.94 -0.16
N LEU A 306 6.09 10.99 -0.19
CA LEU A 306 6.37 9.57 0.05
C LEU A 306 7.16 8.93 -1.09
N GLN A 307 6.93 9.36 -2.34
CA GLN A 307 7.71 8.93 -3.51
C GLN A 307 9.08 9.61 -3.62
N GLY A 308 9.34 10.63 -2.80
CA GLY A 308 10.58 11.40 -2.89
C GLY A 308 10.63 12.36 -4.08
N GLU A 309 9.48 12.89 -4.49
CA GLU A 309 9.41 13.96 -5.48
C GLU A 309 10.16 15.20 -5.00
N GLU A 310 10.73 15.93 -5.95
CA GLU A 310 11.44 17.17 -5.66
C GLU A 310 10.48 18.24 -5.15
N PHE A 311 10.96 19.06 -4.22
CA PHE A 311 10.15 20.07 -3.56
C PHE A 311 9.54 21.07 -4.56
N GLU A 312 10.34 21.47 -5.56
CA GLU A 312 9.94 22.40 -6.61
C GLU A 312 8.79 21.86 -7.47
N ASP A 313 8.80 20.56 -7.77
CA ASP A 313 7.78 19.92 -8.62
C ASP A 313 6.41 19.94 -7.92
N MET A 314 6.36 19.64 -6.62
CA MET A 314 5.13 19.73 -5.84
C MET A 314 4.59 21.17 -5.76
N VAL A 315 5.47 22.17 -5.67
CA VAL A 315 5.06 23.59 -5.69
C VAL A 315 4.50 23.98 -7.05
N VAL A 316 5.14 23.54 -8.15
CA VAL A 316 4.70 23.80 -9.53
C VAL A 316 3.35 23.12 -9.80
N TYR A 317 3.18 21.87 -9.37
CA TYR A 317 1.92 21.14 -9.44
C TYR A 317 0.78 21.93 -8.80
N LEU A 318 0.93 22.29 -7.52
CA LEU A 318 -0.09 23.06 -6.80
C LEU A 318 -0.32 24.44 -7.41
N GLN A 319 0.72 25.11 -7.92
CA GLN A 319 0.59 26.40 -8.59
C GLN A 319 -0.31 26.27 -9.83
N SER A 320 -0.12 25.21 -10.61
CA SER A 320 -0.92 24.90 -11.80
C SER A 320 -2.38 24.61 -11.43
N GLU A 321 -2.62 23.68 -10.50
CA GLU A 321 -3.97 23.27 -10.08
C GLU A 321 -4.77 24.44 -9.50
N LEU A 322 -4.12 25.27 -8.66
CA LEU A 322 -4.75 26.42 -8.02
C LEU A 322 -4.79 27.67 -8.92
N LYS A 323 -4.18 27.62 -10.12
CA LYS A 323 -4.07 28.74 -11.07
C LYS A 323 -3.53 30.01 -10.40
N ILE A 324 -2.43 29.86 -9.66
CA ILE A 324 -1.81 30.94 -8.89
C ILE A 324 -0.70 31.60 -9.70
N ASP A 325 -0.86 32.90 -9.98
CA ASP A 325 0.14 33.68 -10.75
C ASP A 325 0.85 34.76 -9.92
N LYS A 326 0.39 35.04 -8.68
CA LYS A 326 0.95 36.11 -7.85
C LYS A 326 2.06 35.60 -6.95
N LEU A 327 3.22 36.25 -7.00
CA LEU A 327 4.42 35.90 -6.21
C LEU A 327 4.14 35.71 -4.70
N GLU A 328 3.35 36.60 -4.09
CA GLU A 328 3.00 36.49 -2.66
C GLU A 328 2.17 35.23 -2.33
N GLN A 329 1.34 34.77 -3.26
CA GLN A 329 0.55 33.54 -3.10
C GLN A 329 1.45 32.31 -3.28
N VAL A 330 2.37 32.36 -4.24
CA VAL A 330 3.39 31.32 -4.44
C VAL A 330 4.29 31.17 -3.19
N GLN A 331 4.76 32.27 -2.61
CA GLN A 331 5.57 32.22 -1.36
C GLN A 331 4.81 31.57 -0.19
N LYS A 332 3.51 31.84 -0.08
CA LYS A 332 2.66 31.19 0.94
C LYS A 332 2.52 29.69 0.68
N LEU A 333 2.35 29.29 -0.59
CA LEU A 333 2.28 27.90 -1.01
C LEU A 333 3.55 27.14 -0.66
N VAL A 334 4.72 27.71 -0.99
CA VAL A 334 6.04 27.17 -0.62
C VAL A 334 6.11 26.91 0.89
N GLY A 335 5.68 27.86 1.72
CA GLY A 335 5.64 27.67 3.17
C GLY A 335 4.71 26.55 3.64
N GLN A 336 3.59 26.32 2.95
CA GLN A 336 2.66 25.23 3.25
C GLN A 336 3.23 23.87 2.86
N VAL A 337 3.78 23.73 1.65
CA VAL A 337 4.43 22.49 1.20
C VAL A 337 5.59 22.13 2.14
N ALA A 338 6.42 23.12 2.50
CA ALA A 338 7.54 22.89 3.41
C ALA A 338 7.07 22.46 4.80
N THR A 339 5.97 23.02 5.30
CA THR A 339 5.38 22.61 6.58
C THR A 339 4.86 21.18 6.50
N LEU A 340 4.14 20.82 5.43
CA LEU A 340 3.61 19.48 5.25
C LEU A 340 4.76 18.45 5.13
N MET A 341 5.70 18.66 4.22
CA MET A 341 6.87 17.80 4.01
C MET A 341 7.67 17.52 5.29
N ASN A 342 7.91 18.54 6.12
CA ASN A 342 8.67 18.39 7.35
C ASN A 342 7.94 17.63 8.47
N ASN A 343 6.60 17.52 8.40
CA ASN A 343 5.77 16.85 9.40
C ASN A 343 5.08 15.59 8.85
N THR A 344 5.28 15.24 7.59
CA THR A 344 4.85 13.97 6.99
C THR A 344 5.88 12.89 7.27
N ARG A 345 5.42 11.71 7.68
CA ARG A 345 6.28 10.54 7.89
C ARG A 345 6.71 9.99 6.55
N GLN A 346 7.98 9.62 6.41
CA GLN A 346 8.52 9.18 5.13
C GLN A 346 9.06 7.75 5.20
N TRP A 347 8.80 6.97 4.17
CA TRP A 347 9.28 5.58 4.07
C TRP A 347 10.80 5.48 4.10
N VAL A 348 11.48 6.36 3.36
CA VAL A 348 12.95 6.45 3.32
C VAL A 348 13.57 6.85 4.67
N LEU A 349 12.77 7.52 5.53
CA LEU A 349 13.13 7.89 6.89
C LEU A 349 12.66 6.85 7.92
N LYS A 350 12.30 5.64 7.50
CA LYS A 350 11.85 4.55 8.38
C LYS A 350 10.66 4.96 9.28
N GLY A 351 9.73 5.72 8.72
CA GLY A 351 8.51 6.17 9.39
C GLY A 351 8.67 7.43 10.25
N TYR A 352 9.85 8.04 10.32
CA TYR A 352 10.05 9.35 10.95
C TYR A 352 9.63 10.49 10.03
N THR A 353 9.27 11.62 10.62
CA THR A 353 9.20 12.91 9.92
C THR A 353 10.59 13.57 9.88
N PRO A 354 10.91 14.41 8.86
CA PRO A 354 12.15 15.18 8.86
C PRO A 354 12.34 16.02 10.13
N LYS A 355 11.27 16.61 10.66
CA LYS A 355 11.30 17.41 11.89
C LYS A 355 11.66 16.60 13.14
N GLU A 356 11.15 15.37 13.26
CA GLU A 356 11.51 14.48 14.38
C GLU A 356 13.00 14.12 14.33
N LEU A 357 13.56 13.85 13.14
CA LEU A 357 14.99 13.56 12.97
C LEU A 357 15.85 14.79 13.29
N ALA A 358 15.50 15.96 12.78
CA ALA A 358 16.23 17.20 13.07
C ALA A 358 16.28 17.51 14.57
N ASN A 359 15.16 17.34 15.29
CA ASN A 359 15.11 17.51 16.74
C ASN A 359 15.98 16.47 17.48
N ARG A 360 16.01 15.23 17.01
CA ARG A 360 16.84 14.17 17.59
C ARG A 360 18.33 14.48 17.44
N GLU A 361 18.77 14.93 16.27
CA GLU A 361 20.15 15.33 16.03
C GLU A 361 20.54 16.53 16.90
N GLN A 362 19.68 17.55 16.99
CA GLN A 362 19.91 18.70 17.87
C GLN A 362 20.06 18.31 19.34
N ASN A 363 19.25 17.35 19.81
CA ASN A 363 19.36 16.84 21.19
C ASN A 363 20.59 15.93 21.41
N ALA A 364 21.04 15.22 20.37
CA ALA A 364 22.22 14.36 20.42
C ALA A 364 23.53 15.16 20.37
N LEU A 365 23.51 16.35 19.76
CA LEU A 365 24.59 17.32 19.83
C LEU A 365 24.65 17.89 21.26
N ARG A 366 25.58 17.37 22.08
CA ARG A 366 25.97 18.06 23.32
C ARG A 366 26.31 19.52 22.96
N PRO A 367 25.81 20.53 23.69
CA PRO A 367 26.40 21.86 23.57
C PRO A 367 27.89 21.68 23.82
N LEU A 368 28.72 22.18 22.90
CA LEU A 368 30.16 22.22 23.10
C LEU A 368 30.39 22.71 24.52
N PRO A 369 31.23 22.05 25.35
CA PRO A 369 31.60 22.64 26.62
C PRO A 369 32.02 24.06 26.29
N ARG A 370 31.40 25.03 26.96
CA ARG A 370 31.98 26.36 27.08
C ARG A 370 33.32 26.10 27.77
N THR A 371 34.33 25.74 27.00
CA THR A 371 35.68 26.05 27.39
C THR A 371 35.62 27.55 27.59
N ASP A 372 36.05 28.00 28.76
CA ASP A 372 36.57 29.34 28.93
C ASP A 372 37.78 29.47 27.98
N ALA A 373 37.52 29.44 26.68
CA ALA A 373 38.41 29.95 25.68
C ALA A 373 38.46 31.43 26.04
N LYS A 374 39.46 31.79 26.83
CA LYS A 374 39.93 33.16 26.95
C LYS A 374 39.99 33.67 25.53
N VAL A 375 39.00 34.47 25.15
CA VAL A 375 39.06 35.30 23.96
C VAL A 375 40.26 36.18 24.24
N ILE A 376 41.40 35.83 23.65
CA ILE A 376 42.56 36.71 23.66
C ILE A 376 42.14 37.81 22.70
N ASP A 377 41.62 38.91 23.25
CA ASP A 377 41.50 40.15 22.52
C ASP A 377 42.89 40.47 21.98
N PHE A 378 43.07 40.30 20.67
CA PHE A 378 44.26 40.81 20.01
C PHE A 378 44.14 42.34 20.06
N PRO A 379 45.03 43.05 20.77
CA PRO A 379 45.05 44.51 20.69
C PRO A 379 45.44 44.85 19.25
N SER A 380 44.45 45.22 18.45
CA SER A 380 44.65 45.73 17.11
C SER A 380 45.51 46.99 17.21
N GLY A 381 46.80 46.89 16.87
CA GLY A 381 47.64 48.08 16.70
C GLY A 381 49.14 47.95 16.95
N GLN A 382 49.64 46.90 17.60
CA GLN A 382 51.09 46.78 17.80
C GLN A 382 51.75 46.02 16.64
N LYS A 383 52.56 46.71 15.83
CA LYS A 383 53.38 46.09 14.78
C LYS A 383 54.40 45.16 15.43
N VAL A 384 54.11 43.86 15.45
CA VAL A 384 55.04 42.83 15.93
C VAL A 384 56.25 42.78 14.98
N GLY A 385 57.44 42.96 15.54
CA GLY A 385 58.69 42.93 14.77
C GLY A 385 58.92 41.55 14.15
N ARG A 386 59.43 41.49 12.90
CA ARG A 386 59.64 40.25 12.14
C ARG A 386 60.48 39.18 12.88
N ASN A 387 61.32 39.59 13.83
CA ASN A 387 62.15 38.69 14.67
C ASN A 387 61.65 38.52 16.12
N GLU A 388 60.54 39.15 16.51
CA GLU A 388 59.94 39.04 17.86
C GLU A 388 59.16 37.73 18.03
N PRO A 389 58.92 37.28 19.28
CA PRO A 389 58.09 36.10 19.56
C PRO A 389 56.69 36.25 18.96
N CYS A 390 56.20 35.18 18.32
CA CYS A 390 54.90 35.19 17.66
C CYS A 390 53.76 35.25 18.68
N PRO A 391 52.79 36.18 18.54
CA PRO A 391 51.71 36.36 19.51
C PRO A 391 50.72 35.19 19.57
N CYS A 392 50.78 34.21 18.65
CA CYS A 392 49.97 33.00 18.70
C CYS A 392 50.43 31.98 19.77
N GLY A 393 51.47 32.30 20.55
CA GLY A 393 51.95 31.44 21.63
C GLY A 393 52.81 30.26 21.18
N SER A 394 53.22 30.22 19.91
CA SER A 394 54.01 29.10 19.35
C SER A 394 55.48 29.06 19.80
N GLY A 395 55.96 30.09 20.50
CA GLY A 395 57.37 30.23 20.91
C GLY A 395 58.35 30.52 19.76
N LYS A 396 57.88 30.59 18.51
CA LYS A 396 58.70 30.89 17.32
C LYS A 396 58.76 32.39 17.05
N LYS A 397 59.78 32.86 16.32
CA LYS A 397 59.82 34.25 15.80
C LYS A 397 58.69 34.46 14.78
N PHE A 398 58.12 35.66 14.72
CA PHE A 398 56.96 35.98 13.88
C PHE A 398 57.12 35.53 12.41
N LYS A 399 58.28 35.82 11.79
CA LYS A 399 58.62 35.42 10.39
C LYS A 399 58.70 33.92 10.09
N LYS A 400 58.69 33.10 11.13
CA LYS A 400 58.77 31.63 11.03
C LYS A 400 57.46 30.97 11.48
N CYS A 401 56.39 31.75 11.64
CA CYS A 401 55.11 31.26 12.14
C CYS A 401 53.92 31.92 11.44
N CYS A 402 53.63 33.18 11.73
CA CYS A 402 52.40 33.86 11.27
C CYS A 402 52.66 35.06 10.35
N GLY A 403 53.92 35.31 9.96
CA GLY A 403 54.27 36.42 9.05
C GLY A 403 55.54 36.18 8.27
#